data_AF-A0A1V5W5H1-F1
#
_entry.id   AF-A0A1V5W5H1-F1
#
_cell.length_a   1.000
_cell.length_b   1.000
_cell.length_c   1.000
_cell.angle_alpha   90.00
_cell.angle_beta   90.00
_cell.angle_gamma   90.00
#
_symmetry.space_group_name_H-M   'P 1'
#
loop_
_entity.id
_entity.type
_entity.pdbx_description
1 polymer ?
#
loop_
_entity_poly.entity_id
_entity_poly.type
_entity_poly.pdbx_seq_one_letter_code
_entity_poly.pdbx_strand_id
1 'polypeptide(L)'
;MNCEKIMSKLLEIDDYSHIPLKIKLHLLLCPKCRRESAILLHSLNSMKADAPYCAPSWIEKSIIAKIEEQNASGYSNISPFKWIASSSIIFASIILVNYSNTFIDINKEFGKSFSIPMAIVMGSAITSYLAILVGCNYEAMIKAINKYRHIILK
;
A
#
# COMPACT_ATOMS: atom_id res chain seq x y z
N MET A 1 13.77 21.19 21.97
CA MET A 1 13.33 19.98 21.23
C MET A 1 13.74 18.77 22.05
N ASN A 2 12.89 17.75 22.16
CA ASN A 2 13.23 16.54 22.91
C ASN A 2 14.33 15.78 22.15
N CYS A 3 15.45 15.47 22.82
CA CYS A 3 16.60 14.82 22.20
C CYS A 3 16.22 13.48 21.56
N GLU A 4 15.31 12.72 22.19
CA GLU A 4 14.77 11.46 21.68
C GLU A 4 14.09 11.60 20.32
N LYS A 5 13.29 12.65 20.12
CA LYS A 5 12.60 12.91 18.84
C LYS A 5 13.57 13.29 17.72
N ILE A 6 14.71 13.86 18.08
CA ILE A 6 15.74 14.21 17.10
C ILE A 6 16.53 12.97 16.73
N MET A 7 16.85 12.11 17.70
CA MET A 7 17.54 10.86 17.44
C MET A 7 16.69 9.91 16.61
N SER A 8 15.39 9.75 16.93
CA SER A 8 14.49 8.92 16.14
C SER A 8 14.41 9.40 14.69
N LYS A 9 14.31 10.73 14.50
CA LYS A 9 14.24 11.33 13.18
C LYS A 9 15.57 11.32 12.42
N LEU A 10 16.70 11.25 13.14
CA LEU A 10 18.01 11.04 12.54
C LEU A 10 18.16 9.60 12.04
N LEU A 11 17.68 8.61 12.81
CA LEU A 11 17.67 7.20 12.42
C LEU A 11 16.72 6.91 11.25
N GLU A 12 15.63 7.67 11.09
CA GLU A 12 14.78 7.62 9.90
C GLU A 12 15.50 8.08 8.62
N ILE A 13 16.57 8.89 8.75
CA ILE A 13 17.34 9.42 7.63
C ILE A 13 18.58 8.54 7.44
N ASP A 14 18.38 7.40 6.79
CA ASP A 14 19.39 6.35 6.60
C ASP A 14 20.66 6.85 5.85
N ASP A 15 20.49 7.79 4.93
CA ASP A 15 21.57 8.23 4.02
C ASP A 15 22.42 9.40 4.56
N TYR A 16 22.13 10.00 5.73
CA TYR A 16 22.84 11.18 6.30
C TYR A 16 23.11 12.38 5.35
N SER A 17 22.66 12.32 4.09
CA SER A 17 23.00 13.21 2.99
C SER A 17 22.14 14.48 3.05
N HIS A 18 20.89 14.33 3.48
CA HIS A 18 19.88 15.40 3.51
C HIS A 18 19.34 15.66 4.93
N ILE A 19 20.25 15.98 5.86
CA ILE A 19 19.84 16.32 7.23
C ILE A 19 19.16 17.71 7.25
N PRO A 20 17.90 17.81 7.72
CA PRO A 20 17.19 19.09 7.78
C PRO A 20 17.88 20.06 8.73
N LEU A 21 17.86 21.35 8.38
CA LEU A 21 18.60 22.42 9.09
C LEU A 21 18.28 22.48 10.59
N LYS A 22 17.04 22.17 10.98
CA LYS A 22 16.60 22.13 12.39
C LYS A 22 17.37 21.07 13.19
N ILE A 23 17.66 19.92 12.59
CA ILE A 23 18.44 18.84 13.22
C ILE A 23 19.91 19.25 13.28
N LYS A 24 20.48 19.80 12.20
CA LYS A 24 21.87 20.32 12.18
C LYS A 24 22.12 21.33 13.30
N LEU A 25 21.22 22.30 13.48
CA LEU A 25 21.32 23.30 14.54
C LEU A 25 21.33 22.65 15.93
N HIS A 26 20.47 21.65 16.14
CA HIS A 26 20.42 20.95 17.42
C HIS A 26 21.67 20.11 17.70
N LEU A 27 22.26 19.45 16.69
CA LEU A 27 23.54 18.73 16.87
C LEU A 27 24.70 19.67 17.21
N LEU A 28 24.66 20.93 16.74
CA LEU A 28 25.65 21.94 17.11
C LEU A 28 25.48 22.41 18.56
N LEU A 29 24.23 22.58 19.00
CA LEU A 29 23.88 23.11 20.33
C LEU A 29 23.92 22.05 21.44
N CYS A 30 23.64 20.78 21.12
CA CYS A 30 23.55 19.70 22.11
C CYS A 30 24.74 18.74 22.03
N PRO A 31 25.66 18.74 23.01
CA PRO A 31 26.84 17.88 22.99
C PRO A 31 26.49 16.38 23.13
N LYS A 32 25.38 16.06 23.80
CA LYS A 32 24.89 14.68 23.95
C LYS A 32 24.49 14.08 22.59
N CYS A 33 23.60 14.76 21.87
CA CYS A 33 23.16 14.35 20.53
C CYS A 33 24.32 14.30 19.53
N ARG A 34 25.29 15.23 19.65
CA ARG A 34 26.51 15.22 18.83
C ARG A 34 27.36 13.97 19.06
N ARG A 35 27.56 13.57 20.33
CA ARG A 35 28.33 12.38 20.66
C ARG A 35 27.64 11.11 20.19
N GLU A 36 26.34 10.98 20.44
CA GLU A 36 25.56 9.80 20.03
C GLU A 36 25.55 9.63 18.50
N SER A 37 25.28 10.70 17.74
CA SER A 37 25.34 10.65 16.28
C SER A 37 26.74 10.35 15.74
N ALA A 38 27.80 10.85 16.37
CA ALA A 38 29.18 10.53 15.99
C ALA A 38 29.52 9.05 16.22
N ILE A 39 29.05 8.46 17.33
CA ILE A 39 29.23 7.03 17.62
C ILE A 39 28.50 6.18 16.57
N LEU A 40 27.25 6.52 16.26
CA LEU A 40 26.46 5.82 15.24
C LEU A 40 27.14 5.87 13.87
N LEU A 41 27.58 7.06 13.45
CA LEU A 41 28.26 7.24 12.17
C LEU A 41 29.59 6.48 12.13
N HIS A 42 30.33 6.43 13.24
CA HIS A 42 31.57 5.66 13.33
C HIS A 42 31.32 4.17 13.15
N SER A 43 30.32 3.60 13.84
CA SER A 43 29.96 2.19 13.71
C SER A 43 29.45 1.84 12.31
N LEU A 44 28.68 2.72 11.66
CA LEU A 44 28.25 2.53 10.26
C LEU A 44 29.44 2.54 9.30
N ASN A 45 30.37 3.47 9.49
CA ASN A 45 31.56 3.54 8.66
C ASN A 45 32.50 2.35 8.87
N SER A 46 32.63 1.82 10.09
CA SER A 46 33.43 0.61 10.33
C SER A 46 32.78 -0.61 9.67
N MET A 47 31.46 -0.77 9.79
CA MET A 47 30.73 -1.83 9.08
C MET A 47 30.87 -1.73 7.56
N LYS A 48 30.87 -0.50 7.02
CA LYS A 48 31.09 -0.26 5.59
C LYS A 48 32.52 -0.56 5.16
N ALA A 49 33.51 -0.29 6.00
CA ALA A 49 34.91 -0.58 5.73
C ALA A 49 35.21 -2.09 5.73
N ASP A 50 34.53 -2.84 6.60
CA ASP A 50 34.63 -4.30 6.68
C ASP A 50 33.81 -5.03 5.61
N ALA A 51 33.05 -4.30 4.78
CA ALA A 51 32.25 -4.91 3.73
C ALA A 51 33.16 -5.55 2.65
N PRO A 52 32.91 -6.83 2.28
CA PRO A 52 33.73 -7.54 1.29
C PRO A 52 33.63 -6.95 -0.12
N TYR A 53 32.64 -6.08 -0.36
CA TYR A 53 32.40 -5.44 -1.65
C TYR A 53 31.98 -3.98 -1.47
N CYS A 54 32.77 -3.06 -2.02
CA CYS A 54 32.40 -1.66 -2.15
C CYS A 54 31.72 -1.46 -3.50
N ALA A 55 30.39 -1.30 -3.50
CA ALA A 55 29.68 -0.92 -4.71
C ALA A 55 30.14 0.48 -5.15
N PRO A 56 30.54 0.68 -6.41
CA PRO A 56 30.86 2.01 -6.89
C PRO A 56 29.58 2.82 -7.09
N SER A 57 29.63 4.11 -6.74
CA SER A 57 28.47 5.02 -6.64
C SER A 57 27.65 5.19 -7.93
N TRP A 58 28.21 4.84 -9.09
CA TRP A 58 27.51 4.87 -10.38
C TRP A 58 26.58 3.67 -10.57
N ILE A 59 26.90 2.51 -9.97
CA ILE A 59 26.06 1.31 -10.04
C ILE A 59 24.80 1.50 -9.17
N GLU A 60 24.95 2.05 -7.97
CA GLU A 60 23.82 2.33 -7.07
C GLU A 60 22.77 3.20 -7.75
N LYS A 61 23.20 4.31 -8.36
CA LYS A 61 22.30 5.24 -9.08
C LYS A 61 21.65 4.58 -10.30
N SER A 62 22.37 3.76 -11.04
CA SER A 62 21.83 3.08 -12.23
C SER A 62 20.81 2.00 -11.87
N ILE A 63 21.04 1.26 -10.77
CA ILE A 63 20.11 0.26 -10.26
C ILE A 63 18.84 0.94 -9.72
N ILE A 64 19.00 1.99 -8.89
CA ILE A 64 17.87 2.74 -8.34
C ILE A 64 17.03 3.35 -9.46
N ALA A 65 17.67 3.97 -10.47
CA ALA A 65 16.96 4.53 -11.63
C ALA A 65 16.17 3.45 -12.39
N LYS A 66 16.73 2.25 -12.58
CA LYS A 66 16.01 1.12 -13.21
C LYS A 66 14.84 0.62 -12.36
N ILE A 67 15.00 0.59 -11.03
CA ILE A 67 13.92 0.19 -10.11
C ILE A 67 12.79 1.23 -10.15
N GLU A 68 13.13 2.52 -10.15
CA GLU A 68 12.15 3.61 -10.28
C GLU A 68 11.45 3.59 -11.63
N GLU A 69 12.17 3.34 -12.72
CA GLU A 69 11.61 3.23 -14.07
C GLU A 69 10.67 2.02 -14.21
N GLN A 70 11.05 0.86 -13.65
CA GLN A 70 10.16 -0.31 -13.58
C GLN A 70 8.91 -0.04 -12.73
N ASN A 71 9.06 0.61 -11.58
CA ASN A 71 7.91 0.94 -10.73
C ASN A 71 7.01 2.04 -11.34
N ALA A 72 7.59 2.98 -12.09
CA ALA A 72 6.85 4.04 -12.79
C ALA A 72 5.94 3.47 -13.92
N SER A 73 6.31 2.32 -14.48
CA SER A 73 5.51 1.65 -15.52
C SER A 73 4.26 0.90 -15.00
N GLY A 74 4.09 0.76 -13.68
CA GLY A 74 3.12 -0.18 -13.09
C GLY A 74 1.83 0.40 -12.51
N TYR A 75 1.77 1.69 -12.18
CA TYR A 75 0.58 2.27 -11.55
C TYR A 75 0.16 3.55 -12.27
N SER A 76 -0.61 3.40 -13.36
CA SER A 76 -1.53 4.47 -13.72
C SER A 76 -2.41 4.71 -12.49
N ASN A 77 -2.37 5.92 -11.95
CA ASN A 77 -3.15 6.33 -10.78
C ASN A 77 -4.63 6.38 -11.17
N ILE A 78 -5.24 5.20 -11.36
CA ILE A 78 -6.66 5.07 -11.64
C ILE A 78 -7.36 5.58 -10.40
N SER A 79 -8.12 6.65 -10.57
CA SER A 79 -8.89 7.22 -9.47
C SER A 79 -9.68 6.09 -8.78
N PRO A 80 -9.55 5.92 -7.45
CA PRO A 80 -10.22 4.86 -6.71
C PRO A 80 -11.75 4.89 -6.92
N PHE A 81 -12.29 6.05 -7.29
CA PHE A 81 -13.69 6.22 -7.63
C PHE A 81 -14.10 5.51 -8.94
N LYS A 82 -13.25 5.56 -9.98
CA LYS A 82 -13.50 4.85 -11.25
C LYS A 82 -13.49 3.34 -11.05
N TRP A 83 -12.61 2.87 -10.17
CA TRP A 83 -12.50 1.46 -9.84
C TRP A 83 -13.71 0.97 -9.02
N ILE A 84 -14.12 1.71 -7.99
CA ILE A 84 -15.35 1.42 -7.22
C ILE A 84 -16.58 1.43 -8.13
N ALA A 85 -16.70 2.41 -9.03
CA ALA A 85 -17.82 2.50 -9.96
C ALA A 85 -17.89 1.28 -10.91
N SER A 86 -16.74 0.89 -11.51
CA SER A 86 -16.66 -0.30 -12.36
C SER A 86 -17.02 -1.56 -11.59
N SER A 87 -16.49 -1.71 -10.37
CA SER A 87 -16.77 -2.86 -9.53
C SER A 87 -18.23 -2.95 -9.09
N SER A 88 -18.86 -1.80 -8.86
CA SER A 88 -20.28 -1.71 -8.51
C SER A 88 -21.18 -2.07 -9.69
N ILE A 89 -20.78 -1.72 -10.93
CA ILE A 89 -21.49 -2.12 -12.15
C ILE A 89 -21.45 -3.64 -12.31
N ILE A 90 -20.27 -4.26 -12.19
CA ILE A 90 -20.12 -5.72 -12.31
C ILE A 90 -20.95 -6.44 -11.24
N PHE A 91 -20.89 -5.96 -9.99
CA PHE A 91 -21.68 -6.52 -8.90
C PHE A 91 -23.19 -6.41 -9.16
N ALA A 92 -23.66 -5.26 -9.64
CA ALA A 92 -25.06 -5.07 -10.02
C ALA A 92 -25.45 -6.02 -11.17
N SER A 93 -24.60 -6.17 -12.19
CA SER A 93 -24.85 -7.11 -13.29
C SER A 93 -25.04 -8.54 -12.81
N ILE A 94 -24.19 -9.02 -11.88
CA ILE A 94 -24.30 -10.37 -11.31
C ILE A 94 -25.63 -10.55 -10.57
N ILE A 95 -26.08 -9.54 -9.82
CA ILE A 95 -27.37 -9.59 -9.13
C ILE A 95 -28.54 -9.60 -10.13
N LEU A 96 -28.51 -8.72 -11.14
CA LEU A 96 -29.58 -8.60 -12.13
C LEU A 96 -29.77 -9.88 -12.97
N VAL A 97 -28.73 -10.69 -13.17
CA VAL A 97 -28.85 -11.98 -13.86
C VAL A 97 -29.91 -12.88 -13.22
N ASN A 98 -30.04 -12.87 -11.88
CA ASN A 98 -31.05 -13.64 -11.16
C ASN A 98 -32.49 -13.15 -11.42
N TYR A 99 -32.66 -11.93 -11.92
CA TYR A 99 -33.95 -11.34 -12.28
C TYR A 99 -34.23 -11.37 -13.79
N SER A 100 -33.34 -11.99 -14.57
CA SER A 100 -33.56 -12.11 -16.02
C SER A 100 -34.75 -13.02 -16.32
N ASN A 101 -35.51 -12.69 -17.38
CA ASN A 101 -36.60 -13.53 -17.87
C ASN A 101 -36.12 -14.95 -18.18
N THR A 102 -34.90 -15.09 -18.70
CA THR A 102 -34.25 -16.38 -18.94
C THR A 102 -34.15 -17.22 -17.68
N PHE A 103 -33.76 -16.63 -16.55
CA PHE A 103 -33.69 -17.36 -15.29
C PHE A 103 -35.07 -17.76 -14.78
N ILE A 104 -36.06 -16.87 -14.92
CA ILE A 104 -37.46 -17.14 -14.54
C ILE A 104 -38.02 -18.31 -15.35
N ASP A 105 -37.77 -18.35 -16.65
CA ASP A 105 -38.30 -19.37 -17.55
C ASP A 105 -37.65 -20.74 -17.29
N ILE A 106 -36.33 -20.79 -17.07
CA ILE A 106 -35.65 -22.03 -16.67
C ILE A 106 -36.17 -22.54 -15.31
N ASN A 107 -36.39 -21.63 -14.36
CA ASN A 107 -36.90 -22.00 -13.04
C ASN A 107 -38.36 -22.50 -13.09
N LYS A 108 -39.15 -22.07 -14.09
CA LYS A 108 -40.49 -22.62 -14.34
C LYS A 108 -40.44 -24.06 -14.87
N GLU A 109 -39.47 -24.39 -15.72
CA GLU A 109 -39.35 -25.75 -16.30
C GLU A 109 -38.75 -26.76 -15.31
N PHE A 110 -37.69 -26.39 -14.59
CA PHE A 110 -36.94 -27.32 -13.74
C PHE A 110 -37.32 -27.24 -12.25
N GLY A 111 -38.06 -26.21 -11.84
CA GLY A 111 -38.53 -26.01 -10.48
C GLY A 111 -37.40 -25.92 -9.43
N LYS A 112 -37.74 -26.27 -8.18
CA LYS A 112 -36.85 -26.11 -7.02
C LYS A 112 -35.53 -26.88 -7.11
N SER A 113 -35.46 -27.94 -7.91
CA SER A 113 -34.23 -28.72 -8.13
C SER A 113 -33.13 -27.94 -8.84
N PHE A 114 -33.48 -26.92 -9.63
CA PHE A 114 -32.51 -26.06 -10.33
C PHE A 114 -32.15 -24.81 -9.52
N SER A 115 -33.09 -24.29 -8.72
CA SER A 115 -32.88 -23.08 -7.92
C SER A 115 -31.77 -23.23 -6.87
N ILE A 116 -31.67 -24.39 -6.21
CA ILE A 116 -30.70 -24.60 -5.13
C ILE A 116 -29.24 -24.64 -5.65
N PRO A 117 -28.88 -25.48 -6.65
CA PRO A 117 -27.52 -25.50 -7.18
C PRO A 117 -27.10 -24.15 -7.78
N MET A 118 -28.03 -23.47 -8.47
CA MET A 118 -27.73 -22.17 -9.06
C MET A 118 -27.45 -21.11 -8.00
N ALA A 119 -28.21 -21.08 -6.90
CA ALA A 119 -27.93 -20.17 -5.79
C ALA A 119 -26.55 -20.39 -5.17
N ILE A 120 -26.11 -21.66 -5.07
CA ILE A 120 -24.77 -22.01 -4.56
C ILE A 120 -23.68 -21.50 -5.52
N VAL A 121 -23.83 -21.72 -6.83
CA VAL A 121 -22.88 -21.24 -7.85
C VAL A 121 -22.80 -19.71 -7.82
N MET A 122 -23.93 -19.02 -7.80
CA MET A 122 -23.97 -17.56 -7.80
C MET A 122 -23.39 -16.97 -6.50
N GLY A 123 -23.70 -17.57 -5.36
CA GLY A 123 -23.09 -17.21 -4.07
C GLY A 123 -21.57 -17.35 -4.11
N SER A 124 -21.06 -18.48 -4.62
CA SER A 124 -19.62 -18.72 -4.75
C SER A 124 -18.92 -17.72 -5.69
N ALA A 125 -19.58 -17.35 -6.80
CA ALA A 125 -19.08 -16.37 -7.74
C ALA A 125 -18.99 -14.98 -7.10
N ILE A 126 -20.03 -14.58 -6.35
CA ILE A 126 -20.07 -13.32 -5.61
C ILE A 126 -18.99 -13.30 -4.53
N THR A 127 -18.84 -14.36 -3.73
CA THR A 127 -17.82 -14.42 -2.68
C THR A 127 -16.41 -14.32 -3.26
N SER A 128 -16.13 -15.04 -4.35
CA SER A 128 -14.83 -15.00 -5.03
C SER A 128 -14.53 -13.62 -5.60
N TYR A 129 -15.55 -12.99 -6.22
CA TYR A 129 -15.44 -11.62 -6.72
C TYR A 129 -15.15 -10.61 -5.61
N LEU A 130 -15.86 -10.68 -4.49
CA LEU A 130 -15.63 -9.81 -3.33
C LEU A 130 -14.23 -10.02 -2.74
N ALA A 131 -13.73 -11.26 -2.68
CA ALA A 131 -12.39 -11.54 -2.19
C ALA A 131 -11.31 -10.90 -3.07
N ILE A 132 -11.42 -11.02 -4.39
CA ILE A 132 -10.52 -10.38 -5.36
C ILE A 132 -10.60 -8.86 -5.25
N LEU A 133 -11.81 -8.33 -5.11
CA LEU A 133 -12.06 -6.90 -4.97
C LEU A 133 -11.35 -6.30 -3.76
N VAL A 134 -11.49 -6.97 -2.61
CA VAL A 134 -10.83 -6.57 -1.36
C VAL A 134 -9.32 -6.73 -1.46
N GLY A 135 -8.84 -7.84 -2.03
CA GLY A 135 -7.41 -8.13 -2.18
C GLY A 135 -6.68 -7.11 -3.06
N CYS A 136 -7.21 -6.83 -4.26
CA CYS A 136 -6.58 -5.90 -5.20
C CYS A 136 -6.64 -4.43 -4.74
N ASN A 137 -7.53 -4.07 -3.83
CA ASN A 137 -7.80 -2.67 -3.45
C ASN A 137 -7.72 -2.41 -1.95
N TYR A 138 -7.01 -3.28 -1.23
CA TYR A 138 -6.84 -3.20 0.21
C TYR A 138 -6.40 -1.81 0.68
N GLU A 139 -5.42 -1.19 0.01
CA GLU A 139 -4.94 0.15 0.35
C GLU A 139 -5.98 1.25 0.14
N ALA A 140 -6.73 1.19 -0.97
CA ALA A 140 -7.78 2.16 -1.27
C ALA A 140 -8.92 2.05 -0.26
N MET A 141 -9.30 0.84 0.12
CA MET A 141 -10.32 0.59 1.15
C MET A 141 -9.88 1.09 2.52
N ILE A 142 -8.63 0.84 2.93
CA ILE A 142 -8.12 1.37 4.21
C ILE A 142 -8.10 2.89 4.22
N LYS A 143 -7.65 3.51 3.12
CA LYS A 143 -7.68 4.98 2.99
C LYS A 143 -9.10 5.51 3.09
N ALA A 144 -10.07 4.88 2.44
CA ALA A 144 -11.48 5.24 2.55
C ALA A 144 -12.01 5.08 3.98
N ILE A 145 -11.79 3.92 4.62
CA ILE A 145 -12.23 3.64 5.99
C ILE A 145 -11.63 4.67 6.96
N ASN A 146 -10.33 4.94 6.89
CA ASN A 146 -9.69 5.94 7.74
C ASN A 146 -10.24 7.36 7.51
N LYS A 147 -10.55 7.73 6.26
CA LYS A 147 -11.16 9.01 5.91
C LYS A 147 -12.57 9.16 6.50
N TYR A 148 -13.40 8.11 6.43
CA TYR A 148 -14.75 8.13 6.99
C TYR A 148 -14.79 7.95 8.52
N ARG A 149 -13.80 7.28 9.11
CA ARG A 149 -13.65 7.16 10.57
C ARG A 149 -13.52 8.53 11.26
N HIS A 150 -12.89 9.51 10.59
CA HIS A 150 -12.82 10.89 11.10
C HIS A 150 -14.13 11.67 11.03
N ILE A 151 -15.09 11.23 10.20
CA ILE A 151 -16.41 11.89 10.04
C ILE A 151 -17.43 11.32 11.05
N ILE A 152 -17.31 10.05 11.42
CA ILE A 152 -18.26 9.38 12.34
C ILE A 152 -17.94 9.67 13.83
N LEU A 153 -16.70 10.03 14.16
CA LEU A 153 -16.26 10.36 15.53
C LEU A 153 -16.33 11.86 15.88
N LYS A 154 -17.08 12.64 15.10
CA LYS A 154 -17.31 14.07 15.32
C LYS A 154 -18.80 14.34 15.42
#